data_AF-A0A2D4P4M8-F1
#
_entry.id   AF-A0A2D4P4M8-F1
#
_cell.length_a   1.000
_cell.length_b   1.000
_cell.length_c   1.000
_cell.angle_alpha   90.00
_cell.angle_beta   90.00
_cell.angle_gamma   90.00
#
_symmetry.space_group_name_H-M   'P 1'
#
loop_
_entity.id
_entity.type
_entity.pdbx_description
1 polymer ?
#
loop_
_entity_poly.entity_id
_entity_poly.type
_entity_poly.pdbx_seq_one_letter_code
_entity_poly.pdbx_strand_id
1 'polypeptide(L)'
;ALFLKEQTKLLSQRTESDRQKKIQFGQEVSRLESDILMEKDNIYEKERTIRELQSRINREELNNETQMRETNLSTKISILDPETGKDMSPYEAYKRGMIDRCQYIHLQELECDWEEITTLGSKGDVSVLLDKKSGKQYSIDDALQFKRITKEEYQLYKEGKIPISEFALLVAGETKQNTSLSLGAIISNSPISSPVFQQKQSFFSSGPQMAFCDDTFPIAGVYDTTYDNKYNIKSALSKKLVDPMTAQKLLEAQAATGGIVDLISRDRYSVHKALDKGLIDNTYIQRLLNAQKAFTGIEDPVTKRRLAVGEAVQKGWITQDNAFPYLQVQHLTGGLIDPKKTGRIPISEAIQTGLISSDLATLLQDESSYEKDLVDPITKEKIHYKEAMAHCQKDPLSGLLLLPATSEGYQSAIHSAVLPRFRH
;
A
#
# COMPACT_ATOMS: atom_id res chain seq x y z
N ALA A 1 -27.02 -1.37 -111.19
CA ALA A 1 -25.56 -1.11 -111.23
C ALA A 1 -25.10 -0.12 -110.15
N LEU A 2 -25.76 1.05 -109.98
CA LEU A 2 -25.36 2.09 -109.01
C LEU A 2 -25.47 1.66 -107.53
N PHE A 3 -26.57 1.01 -107.13
CA PHE A 3 -26.81 0.56 -105.75
C PHE A 3 -25.75 -0.44 -105.24
N LEU A 4 -25.39 -1.43 -106.08
CA LEU A 4 -24.35 -2.40 -105.73
C LEU A 4 -22.99 -1.72 -105.50
N LYS A 5 -22.66 -0.72 -106.32
CA LYS A 5 -21.39 0.03 -106.24
C LYS A 5 -21.29 0.85 -104.95
N GLU A 6 -22.40 1.43 -104.51
CA GLU A 6 -22.49 2.19 -103.26
C GLU A 6 -22.40 1.27 -102.03
N GLN A 7 -23.05 0.11 -102.08
CA GLN A 7 -22.97 -0.90 -101.02
C GLN A 7 -21.56 -1.47 -100.86
N THR A 8 -20.85 -1.75 -101.96
CA THR A 8 -19.44 -2.16 -101.94
C THR A 8 -18.53 -1.07 -101.38
N LYS A 9 -18.80 0.20 -101.67
CA LYS A 9 -18.03 1.35 -101.15
C LYS A 9 -18.21 1.50 -99.64
N LEU A 10 -19.44 1.36 -99.13
CA LEU A 10 -19.72 1.42 -97.69
C LEU A 10 -19.10 0.24 -96.93
N LEU A 11 -19.17 -0.98 -97.50
CA LEU A 11 -18.48 -2.15 -96.95
C LEU A 11 -16.97 -1.94 -96.89
N SER A 12 -16.36 -1.44 -97.97
CA SER A 12 -14.94 -1.12 -98.02
C SER A 12 -14.53 -0.05 -97.00
N GLN A 13 -15.35 0.99 -96.83
CA GLN A 13 -15.09 2.04 -95.84
C GLN A 13 -15.21 1.52 -94.40
N ARG A 14 -16.17 0.62 -94.14
CA ARG A 14 -16.32 -0.03 -92.83
C ARG A 14 -15.14 -0.93 -92.51
N THR A 15 -14.70 -1.75 -93.46
CA THR A 15 -13.51 -2.61 -93.28
C THR A 15 -12.24 -1.80 -93.07
N GLU A 16 -12.09 -0.67 -93.74
CA GLU A 16 -10.94 0.23 -93.57
C GLU A 16 -10.96 0.91 -92.19
N SER A 17 -12.15 1.36 -91.74
CA SER A 17 -12.34 1.94 -90.41
C SER A 17 -12.08 0.91 -89.29
N ASP A 18 -12.56 -0.32 -89.46
CA ASP A 18 -12.32 -1.41 -88.50
C ASP A 18 -10.84 -1.79 -88.47
N ARG A 19 -10.15 -1.75 -89.63
CA ARG A 19 -8.69 -1.95 -89.71
C ARG A 19 -7.93 -0.84 -88.99
N GLN A 20 -8.31 0.43 -89.17
CA GLN A 20 -7.69 1.56 -88.48
C GLN A 20 -7.91 1.49 -86.96
N LYS A 21 -9.13 1.16 -86.51
CA LYS A 21 -9.42 0.95 -85.09
C LYS A 21 -8.57 -0.19 -84.51
N LYS A 22 -8.44 -1.30 -85.24
CA LYS A 22 -7.61 -2.44 -84.80
C LYS A 22 -6.14 -2.06 -84.68
N ILE A 23 -5.63 -1.21 -85.56
CA ILE A 23 -4.26 -0.69 -85.48
C ILE A 23 -4.10 0.26 -84.29
N GLN A 24 -5.05 1.18 -84.07
CA GLN A 24 -5.03 2.09 -82.90
C GLN A 24 -5.09 1.31 -81.58
N PHE A 25 -6.01 0.35 -81.46
CA PHE A 25 -6.08 -0.54 -80.31
C PHE A 25 -4.78 -1.34 -80.12
N GLY A 26 -4.17 -1.82 -81.20
CA GLY A 26 -2.88 -2.51 -81.12
C GLY A 26 -1.76 -1.61 -80.60
N GLN A 27 -1.70 -0.36 -81.04
CA GLN A 27 -0.73 0.62 -80.55
C GLN A 27 -0.95 0.97 -79.07
N GLU A 28 -2.21 1.11 -78.65
CA GLU A 28 -2.57 1.39 -77.26
C GLU A 28 -2.24 0.20 -76.34
N VAL A 29 -2.48 -1.03 -76.79
CA VAL A 29 -2.09 -2.26 -76.08
C VAL A 29 -0.57 -2.33 -75.94
N SER A 30 0.20 -2.11 -77.02
CA SER A 30 1.66 -2.12 -76.94
C SER A 30 2.22 -1.03 -76.03
N ARG A 31 1.56 0.14 -75.97
CA ARG A 31 1.92 1.20 -75.03
C ARG A 31 1.68 0.76 -73.59
N LEU A 32 0.49 0.23 -73.30
CA LEU A 32 0.15 -0.27 -71.96
C LEU A 32 1.06 -1.42 -71.53
N GLU A 33 1.42 -2.32 -72.44
CA GLU A 33 2.39 -3.41 -72.19
C GLU A 33 3.76 -2.86 -71.78
N SER A 34 4.24 -1.81 -72.47
CA SER A 34 5.49 -1.14 -72.12
C SER A 34 5.42 -0.46 -70.76
N ASP A 35 4.31 0.22 -70.45
CA ASP A 35 4.11 0.90 -69.17
C ASP A 35 4.04 -0.12 -68.01
N ILE A 36 3.37 -1.25 -68.21
CA ILE A 36 3.32 -2.36 -67.24
C ILE A 36 4.72 -2.95 -67.00
N LEU A 37 5.51 -3.13 -68.06
CA LEU A 37 6.86 -3.67 -67.93
C LEU A 37 7.76 -2.73 -67.11
N MET A 38 7.68 -1.42 -67.38
CA MET A 38 8.43 -0.41 -66.64
C MET A 38 7.99 -0.33 -65.17
N GLU A 39 6.69 -0.42 -64.89
CA GLU A 39 6.20 -0.43 -63.50
C GLU A 39 6.59 -1.72 -62.77
N LYS A 40 6.64 -2.85 -63.47
CA LYS A 40 7.15 -4.12 -62.93
C LYS A 40 8.63 -4.01 -62.54
N ASP A 41 9.44 -3.35 -63.35
CA ASP A 41 10.85 -3.09 -63.03
C ASP A 41 10.99 -2.16 -61.80
N ASN A 42 10.18 -1.10 -61.73
CA ASN A 42 10.11 -0.23 -60.55
C ASN A 42 9.70 -1.00 -59.26
N ILE A 43 8.75 -1.94 -59.38
CA ILE A 43 8.33 -2.78 -58.27
C ILE A 43 9.48 -3.68 -57.81
N TYR A 44 10.22 -4.30 -58.74
CA TYR A 44 11.37 -5.13 -58.36
C TYR A 44 12.47 -4.34 -57.65
N GLU A 45 12.74 -3.10 -58.09
CA GLU A 45 13.69 -2.23 -57.40
C GLU A 45 13.21 -1.89 -55.99
N LYS A 46 11.92 -1.56 -55.82
CA LYS A 46 11.32 -1.31 -54.50
C LYS A 46 11.34 -2.57 -53.62
N GLU A 47 11.06 -3.75 -54.15
CA GLU A 47 11.16 -5.01 -53.41
C GLU A 47 12.59 -5.34 -52.99
N ARG A 48 13.59 -4.94 -53.80
CA ARG A 48 15.00 -5.07 -53.45
C ARG A 48 15.37 -4.13 -52.29
N THR A 49 14.94 -2.88 -52.33
CA THR A 49 15.21 -1.93 -51.24
C THR A 49 14.48 -2.32 -49.96
N ILE A 50 13.24 -2.82 -50.05
CA ILE A 50 12.50 -3.36 -48.90
C ILE A 50 13.27 -4.52 -48.27
N ARG A 51 13.75 -5.49 -49.07
CA ARG A 51 14.55 -6.60 -48.53
C ARG A 51 15.84 -6.13 -47.87
N GLU A 52 16.51 -5.15 -48.44
CA GLU A 52 17.73 -4.58 -47.86
C GLU A 52 17.43 -3.83 -46.55
N LEU A 53 16.34 -3.06 -46.51
CA LEU A 53 15.87 -2.37 -45.29
C LEU A 53 15.46 -3.37 -44.22
N GLN A 54 14.75 -4.45 -44.54
CA GLN A 54 14.40 -5.51 -43.60
C GLN A 54 15.64 -6.22 -43.05
N SER A 55 16.67 -6.45 -43.87
CA SER A 55 17.94 -7.00 -43.38
C SER A 55 18.70 -6.02 -42.48
N ARG A 56 18.63 -4.71 -42.77
CA ARG A 56 19.18 -3.66 -41.89
C ARG A 56 18.41 -3.58 -40.57
N ILE A 57 17.08 -3.61 -40.63
CA ILE A 57 16.21 -3.63 -39.45
C ILE A 57 16.48 -4.89 -38.64
N ASN A 58 16.48 -6.10 -39.21
CA ASN A 58 16.80 -7.33 -38.47
C ASN A 58 18.21 -7.31 -37.87
N ARG A 59 19.20 -6.72 -38.55
CA ARG A 59 20.55 -6.56 -37.99
C ARG A 59 20.59 -5.52 -36.87
N GLU A 60 19.84 -4.44 -37.00
CA GLU A 60 19.67 -3.42 -35.96
C GLU A 60 18.85 -3.94 -34.78
N GLU A 61 17.81 -4.74 -35.00
CA GLU A 61 17.02 -5.43 -33.99
C GLU A 61 17.87 -6.48 -33.28
N LEU A 62 18.64 -7.30 -33.98
CA LEU A 62 19.58 -8.24 -33.37
C LEU A 62 20.67 -7.48 -32.58
N ASN A 63 21.18 -6.36 -33.11
CA ASN A 63 22.10 -5.50 -32.38
C ASN A 63 21.42 -4.88 -31.15
N ASN A 64 20.17 -4.41 -31.24
CA ASN A 64 19.40 -3.83 -30.13
C ASN A 64 19.05 -4.89 -29.07
N GLU A 65 18.70 -6.12 -29.46
CA GLU A 65 18.49 -7.26 -28.57
C GLU A 65 19.80 -7.67 -27.89
N THR A 66 20.94 -7.64 -28.59
CA THR A 66 22.25 -7.82 -27.93
C THR A 66 22.65 -6.61 -27.08
N GLN A 67 22.10 -5.42 -27.34
CA GLN A 67 22.28 -4.21 -26.55
C GLN A 67 21.38 -4.15 -25.31
N MET A 68 20.26 -4.88 -25.31
CA MET A 68 19.33 -5.04 -24.19
C MET A 68 19.47 -6.45 -23.60
N ARG A 69 20.48 -6.66 -22.74
CA ARG A 69 20.53 -7.89 -21.94
C ARG A 69 19.50 -7.80 -20.82
N GLU A 70 18.27 -8.23 -21.10
CA GLU A 70 17.24 -8.45 -20.09
C GLU A 70 17.54 -9.73 -19.32
N THR A 71 18.10 -9.60 -18.11
CA THR A 71 18.27 -10.75 -17.21
C THR A 71 17.13 -10.76 -16.20
N ASN A 72 16.12 -11.59 -16.47
CA ASN A 72 15.01 -11.83 -15.56
C ASN A 72 15.49 -12.78 -14.45
N LEU A 73 15.84 -12.24 -13.28
CA LEU A 73 16.25 -13.01 -12.11
C LEU A 73 15.22 -12.81 -11.00
N SER A 74 14.11 -13.56 -11.11
CA SER A 74 13.02 -13.58 -10.12
C SER A 74 13.40 -14.47 -8.93
N THR A 75 13.28 -13.96 -7.70
CA THR A 75 13.36 -14.79 -6.49
C THR A 75 11.98 -15.39 -6.20
N LYS A 76 11.74 -16.59 -6.72
CA LYS A 76 10.49 -17.32 -6.46
C LYS A 76 10.57 -18.08 -5.14
N ILE A 77 9.60 -17.87 -4.26
CA ILE A 77 9.54 -18.56 -2.98
C ILE A 77 8.75 -19.86 -3.17
N SER A 78 9.24 -20.95 -2.59
CA SER A 78 8.54 -22.25 -2.57
C SER A 78 8.52 -22.79 -1.15
N ILE A 79 7.44 -23.50 -0.82
CA ILE A 79 7.22 -24.08 0.49
C ILE A 79 7.27 -25.59 0.34
N LEU A 80 8.07 -26.25 1.16
CA LEU A 80 8.20 -27.70 1.16
C LEU A 80 7.01 -28.31 1.91
N ASP A 81 6.27 -29.19 1.24
CA ASP A 81 5.21 -29.97 1.86
C ASP A 81 5.83 -31.03 2.80
N PRO A 82 5.56 -30.98 4.11
CA PRO A 82 6.13 -31.93 5.07
C PRO A 82 5.60 -33.36 4.90
N GLU A 83 4.44 -33.58 4.27
CA GLU A 83 3.88 -34.92 4.08
C GLU A 83 4.35 -35.56 2.77
N THR A 84 4.55 -34.76 1.72
CA THR A 84 4.92 -35.26 0.38
C THR A 84 6.38 -35.01 0.01
N GLY A 85 7.09 -34.15 0.76
CA GLY A 85 8.46 -33.74 0.50
C GLY A 85 8.63 -32.96 -0.82
N LYS A 86 7.54 -32.47 -1.40
CA LYS A 86 7.53 -31.74 -2.67
C LYS A 86 7.39 -30.25 -2.44
N ASP A 87 8.07 -29.47 -3.27
CA ASP A 87 7.92 -28.02 -3.30
C ASP A 87 6.55 -27.64 -3.86
N MET A 88 5.92 -26.65 -3.25
CA MET A 88 4.66 -26.06 -3.70
C MET A 88 4.70 -24.53 -3.61
N SER A 89 3.82 -23.88 -4.36
CA SER A 89 3.74 -22.41 -4.33
C SER A 89 3.13 -21.90 -3.01
N PRO A 90 3.46 -20.67 -2.57
CA PRO A 90 2.82 -20.04 -1.41
C PRO A 90 1.28 -20.03 -1.51
N TYR A 91 0.74 -19.87 -2.73
CA TYR A 91 -0.71 -19.92 -2.96
C TYR A 91 -1.30 -21.32 -2.71
N GLU A 92 -0.61 -22.38 -3.14
CA GLU A 92 -1.04 -23.75 -2.87
C GLU A 92 -0.97 -24.08 -1.38
N ALA A 93 0.09 -23.65 -0.70
CA ALA A 93 0.22 -23.81 0.75
C ALA A 93 -0.89 -23.06 1.51
N TYR A 94 -1.25 -21.84 1.08
CA TYR A 94 -2.36 -21.09 1.65
C TYR A 94 -3.69 -21.81 1.44
N LYS A 95 -3.94 -22.31 0.23
CA LYS A 95 -5.17 -23.06 -0.10
C LYS A 95 -5.28 -24.36 0.70
N ARG A 96 -4.15 -25.00 1.01
CA ARG A 96 -4.07 -26.20 1.85
C ARG A 96 -4.08 -25.88 3.36
N GLY A 97 -4.09 -24.60 3.74
CA GLY A 97 -4.09 -24.15 5.13
C GLY A 97 -2.75 -24.31 5.87
N MET A 98 -1.66 -24.53 5.14
CA MET A 98 -0.30 -24.69 5.69
C MET A 98 0.31 -23.33 6.10
N ILE A 99 -0.13 -22.25 5.45
CA ILE A 99 0.23 -20.89 5.81
C ILE A 99 -1.05 -20.05 5.94
N ASP A 100 -1.05 -19.10 6.86
CA ASP A 100 -2.15 -18.16 7.04
C ASP A 100 -2.13 -17.07 5.94
N ARG A 101 -3.18 -16.24 5.91
CA ARG A 101 -3.31 -15.19 4.91
C ARG A 101 -2.23 -14.11 5.04
N CYS A 102 -1.79 -13.81 6.25
CA CYS A 102 -0.76 -12.80 6.51
C CYS A 102 0.61 -13.30 6.05
N GLN A 103 0.93 -14.57 6.34
CA GLN A 103 2.10 -15.29 5.88
C GLN A 103 2.10 -15.42 4.36
N TYR A 104 0.96 -15.73 3.73
CA TYR A 104 0.83 -15.74 2.28
C TYR A 104 1.11 -14.38 1.65
N ILE A 105 0.49 -13.31 2.17
CA ILE A 105 0.71 -11.93 1.70
C ILE A 105 2.17 -11.54 1.89
N HIS A 106 2.77 -11.88 3.03
CA HIS A 106 4.16 -11.58 3.33
C HIS A 106 5.13 -12.33 2.41
N LEU A 107 4.91 -13.62 2.14
CA LEU A 107 5.71 -14.37 1.17
C LEU A 107 5.54 -13.79 -0.24
N GLN A 108 4.33 -13.37 -0.60
CA GLN A 108 4.10 -12.70 -1.89
C GLN A 108 4.72 -11.29 -1.97
N GLU A 109 4.88 -10.60 -0.84
CA GLU A 109 5.64 -9.34 -0.74
C GLU A 109 7.14 -9.58 -0.94
N LEU A 110 7.68 -10.66 -0.36
CA LEU A 110 9.09 -11.05 -0.45
C LEU A 110 9.49 -11.61 -1.82
N GLU A 111 8.54 -12.15 -2.61
CA GLU A 111 8.77 -12.49 -4.01
C GLU A 111 9.01 -11.20 -4.82
N CYS A 112 10.24 -10.90 -5.22
CA CYS A 112 10.55 -9.71 -6.00
C CYS A 112 10.96 -10.06 -7.43
N ASP A 113 10.40 -9.34 -8.39
CA ASP A 113 10.74 -9.41 -9.81
C ASP A 113 11.54 -8.17 -10.19
N TRP A 114 12.85 -8.23 -9.94
CA TRP A 114 13.80 -7.22 -10.40
C TRP A 114 14.33 -7.60 -11.79
N GLU A 115 14.44 -6.62 -12.66
CA GLU A 115 14.98 -6.78 -14.01
C GLU A 115 16.16 -5.83 -14.20
N GLU A 116 17.34 -6.38 -14.51
CA GLU A 116 18.48 -5.57 -14.94
C GLU A 116 18.34 -5.31 -16.44
N ILE A 117 18.30 -4.02 -16.80
CA ILE A 117 18.32 -3.53 -18.17
C ILE A 117 19.67 -2.81 -18.35
N THR A 118 20.60 -3.46 -19.03
CA THR A 118 21.80 -2.77 -19.52
C THR A 118 21.47 -2.16 -20.87
N THR A 119 21.68 -0.85 -21.02
CA THR A 119 21.57 -0.14 -22.29
C THR A 119 22.95 0.34 -22.71
N LEU A 120 23.45 -0.15 -23.84
CA LEU A 120 24.73 0.25 -24.42
C LEU A 120 24.59 1.61 -25.13
N GLY A 121 25.09 2.69 -24.49
CA GLY A 121 25.10 4.03 -25.07
C GLY A 121 26.45 4.40 -25.69
N SER A 122 26.46 5.37 -26.61
CA SER A 122 27.68 5.89 -27.27
C SER A 122 28.69 6.57 -26.32
N LYS A 123 28.39 6.67 -25.02
CA LYS A 123 29.25 7.24 -23.97
C LYS A 123 29.53 6.27 -22.80
N GLY A 124 29.13 5.00 -22.92
CA GLY A 124 29.27 3.99 -21.87
C GLY A 124 27.98 3.19 -21.67
N ASP A 125 28.13 1.99 -21.09
CA ASP A 125 27.02 1.08 -20.79
C ASP A 125 26.28 1.60 -19.56
N VAL A 126 25.01 1.98 -19.71
CA VAL A 126 24.17 2.42 -18.60
C VAL A 126 23.37 1.22 -18.12
N SER A 127 23.64 0.76 -16.89
CA SER A 127 22.94 -0.37 -16.29
C SER A 127 21.89 0.10 -15.28
N VAL A 128 20.63 -0.31 -15.48
CA VAL A 128 19.47 0.12 -14.69
C VAL A 128 18.78 -1.10 -14.10
N LEU A 129 18.45 -1.05 -12.81
CA LEU A 129 17.57 -2.03 -12.16
C LEU A 129 16.13 -1.51 -12.19
N LEU A 130 15.21 -2.31 -12.71
CA LEU A 130 13.78 -2.06 -12.76
C LEU A 130 13.05 -2.94 -11.74
N ASP A 131 12.28 -2.32 -10.86
CA ASP A 131 11.30 -3.03 -10.03
C ASP A 131 10.00 -3.22 -10.84
N LYS A 132 9.66 -4.46 -11.23
CA LYS A 132 8.42 -4.73 -11.99
C LYS A 132 7.14 -4.47 -11.20
N LYS A 133 7.18 -4.49 -9.86
CA LYS A 133 5.99 -4.25 -9.02
C LYS A 133 5.67 -2.77 -8.92
N SER A 134 6.69 -1.91 -8.75
CA SER A 134 6.49 -0.46 -8.59
C SER A 134 6.74 0.35 -9.87
N GLY A 135 7.38 -0.25 -10.88
CA GLY A 135 7.80 0.43 -12.11
C GLY A 135 8.97 1.40 -11.93
N LYS A 136 9.61 1.42 -10.76
CA LYS A 136 10.73 2.33 -10.45
C LYS A 136 12.03 1.82 -11.06
N GLN A 137 12.81 2.75 -11.58
CA GLN A 137 14.11 2.50 -12.19
C GLN A 137 15.22 3.09 -11.35
N TYR A 138 16.29 2.32 -11.16
CA TYR A 138 17.44 2.68 -10.36
C TYR A 138 18.72 2.51 -11.17
N SER A 139 19.41 3.62 -11.44
CA SER A 139 20.69 3.62 -12.15
C SER A 139 21.80 3.11 -11.24
N ILE A 140 22.50 2.06 -11.68
CA ILE A 140 23.64 1.49 -10.96
C ILE A 140 24.82 2.48 -10.98
N ASP A 141 25.01 3.20 -12.09
CA ASP A 141 26.07 4.20 -12.24
C ASP A 141 25.86 5.39 -11.30
N ASP A 142 24.62 5.84 -11.14
CA ASP A 142 24.29 6.89 -10.17
C ASP A 142 24.56 6.41 -8.75
N ALA A 143 24.21 5.16 -8.43
CA ALA A 143 24.48 4.58 -7.11
C ALA A 143 26.00 4.49 -6.81
N LEU A 144 26.84 4.21 -7.81
CA LEU A 144 28.31 4.26 -7.69
C LEU A 144 28.82 5.70 -7.52
N GLN A 145 28.27 6.67 -8.27
CA GLN A 145 28.66 8.08 -8.16
C GLN A 145 28.28 8.68 -6.80
N PHE A 146 27.08 8.38 -6.30
CA PHE A 146 26.59 8.83 -5.00
C PHE A 146 27.14 8.01 -3.83
N LYS A 147 28.07 7.07 -4.06
CA LYS A 147 28.65 6.16 -3.06
C LYS A 147 27.61 5.37 -2.24
N ARG A 148 26.47 5.04 -2.85
CA ARG A 148 25.46 4.15 -2.26
C ARG A 148 25.90 2.69 -2.33
N ILE A 149 26.65 2.35 -3.39
CA ILE A 149 27.30 1.07 -3.59
C ILE A 149 28.79 1.26 -3.86
N THR A 150 29.60 0.30 -3.43
CA THR A 150 31.04 0.24 -3.69
C THR A 150 31.34 -0.54 -4.97
N LYS A 151 32.54 -0.35 -5.54
CA LYS A 151 32.96 -1.09 -6.75
C LYS A 151 33.12 -2.58 -6.46
N GLU A 152 33.51 -2.91 -5.23
CA GLU A 152 33.64 -4.27 -4.72
C GLU A 152 32.28 -4.97 -4.65
N GLU A 153 31.24 -4.30 -4.14
CA GLU A 153 29.86 -4.84 -4.09
C GLU A 153 29.28 -5.08 -5.48
N TYR A 154 29.53 -4.15 -6.43
CA TYR A 154 29.13 -4.35 -7.82
C TYR A 154 29.82 -5.56 -8.47
N GLN A 155 31.10 -5.76 -8.17
CA GLN A 155 31.85 -6.91 -8.66
C GLN A 155 31.33 -8.23 -8.07
N LEU A 156 30.99 -8.25 -6.77
CA LEU A 156 30.38 -9.41 -6.12
C LEU A 156 28.99 -9.74 -6.70
N TYR A 157 28.20 -8.72 -7.05
CA TYR A 157 26.95 -8.90 -7.77
C TYR A 157 27.16 -9.51 -9.17
N LYS A 158 28.10 -8.98 -9.97
CA LYS A 158 28.44 -9.52 -11.30
C LYS A 158 28.97 -10.95 -11.25
N GLU A 159 29.63 -11.34 -10.15
CA GLU A 159 30.08 -12.70 -9.88
C GLU A 159 28.96 -13.63 -9.35
N GLY A 160 27.74 -13.11 -9.16
CA GLY A 160 26.58 -13.85 -8.65
C GLY A 160 26.65 -14.18 -7.16
N LYS A 161 27.56 -13.56 -6.41
CA LYS A 161 27.73 -13.76 -4.97
C LYS A 161 26.73 -12.97 -4.13
N ILE A 162 26.15 -11.91 -4.71
CA ILE A 162 25.08 -11.12 -4.11
C ILE A 162 23.82 -11.32 -4.97
N PRO A 163 22.69 -11.75 -4.38
CA PRO A 163 21.44 -11.86 -5.12
C PRO A 163 20.92 -10.48 -5.53
N ILE A 164 20.23 -10.40 -6.67
CA ILE A 164 19.70 -9.13 -7.21
C ILE A 164 18.79 -8.40 -6.22
N SER A 165 18.08 -9.13 -5.35
CA SER A 165 17.24 -8.53 -4.31
C SER A 165 18.06 -7.77 -3.26
N GLU A 166 19.18 -8.33 -2.79
CA GLU A 166 20.09 -7.65 -1.86
C GLU A 166 20.82 -6.51 -2.57
N PHE A 167 21.23 -6.71 -3.83
CA PHE A 167 21.90 -5.68 -4.62
C PHE A 167 20.97 -4.49 -4.94
N ALA A 168 19.70 -4.74 -5.25
CA ALA A 168 18.71 -3.70 -5.53
C ALA A 168 18.43 -2.81 -4.32
N LEU A 169 18.42 -3.36 -3.10
CA LEU A 169 18.29 -2.59 -1.86
C LEU A 169 19.49 -1.65 -1.64
N LEU A 170 20.70 -2.13 -1.93
CA LEU A 170 21.92 -1.33 -1.85
C LEU A 170 21.88 -0.17 -2.87
N VAL A 171 21.46 -0.43 -4.11
CA VAL A 171 21.30 0.57 -5.17
C VAL A 171 20.20 1.60 -4.82
N ALA A 172 19.09 1.15 -4.21
CA ALA A 172 18.00 2.01 -3.76
C ALA A 172 18.38 2.94 -2.60
N GLY A 173 19.51 2.69 -1.92
CA GLY A 173 20.01 3.50 -0.81
C GLY A 173 19.49 3.07 0.56
N GLU A 174 18.95 1.85 0.68
CA GLU A 174 18.55 1.28 1.95
C GLU A 174 19.79 0.64 2.61
N THR A 175 20.44 1.40 3.51
CA THR A 175 21.57 0.88 4.29
C THR A 175 21.09 -0.24 5.20
N LYS A 176 21.87 -1.34 5.30
CA LYS A 176 21.70 -2.45 6.25
C LYS A 176 21.43 -1.93 7.68
N GLN A 177 20.18 -1.64 8.00
CA GLN A 177 19.69 -1.82 9.35
C GLN A 177 19.65 -3.34 9.56
N ASN A 178 20.16 -3.79 10.69
CA ASN A 178 20.24 -5.20 11.06
C ASN A 178 18.88 -5.90 10.86
N THR A 179 18.66 -6.46 9.67
CA THR A 179 17.84 -7.65 9.48
C THR A 179 18.62 -8.81 10.09
N SER A 180 18.65 -8.81 11.42
CA SER A 180 18.86 -10.01 12.20
C SER A 180 17.67 -10.92 11.96
N LEU A 181 17.58 -11.53 10.78
CA LEU A 181 16.91 -12.80 10.51
C LEU A 181 17.56 -13.38 9.25
N SER A 182 18.81 -13.80 9.41
CA SER A 182 19.45 -14.72 8.47
C SER A 182 18.53 -15.91 8.24
N LEU A 183 18.46 -16.39 7.00
CA LEU A 183 17.82 -17.65 6.56
C LEU A 183 18.21 -18.90 7.40
N GLY A 184 19.22 -18.79 8.28
CA GLY A 184 19.61 -19.81 9.24
C GLY A 184 18.75 -19.93 10.50
N ALA A 185 17.84 -18.99 10.80
CA ALA A 185 16.97 -19.07 11.99
C ALA A 185 15.78 -20.04 11.84
N ILE A 186 15.55 -20.58 10.64
CA ILE A 186 14.43 -21.50 10.34
C ILE A 186 14.78 -22.96 10.69
N ILE A 187 16.06 -23.30 10.93
CA ILE A 187 16.49 -24.71 11.10
C ILE A 187 16.40 -25.24 12.53
N SER A 188 16.28 -24.41 13.57
CA SER A 188 16.19 -24.93 14.95
C SER A 188 14.80 -24.75 15.52
N ASN A 189 13.95 -25.77 15.37
CA ASN A 189 13.01 -26.20 16.38
C ASN A 189 12.40 -27.57 15.98
N SER A 190 13.17 -28.63 16.23
CA SER A 190 12.59 -29.93 16.59
C SER A 190 12.84 -30.16 18.08
N PRO A 191 11.94 -30.90 18.77
CA PRO A 191 11.79 -30.84 20.21
C PRO A 191 12.80 -31.75 20.91
N ILE A 192 13.30 -31.40 22.10
CA ILE A 192 13.72 -32.35 23.15
C ILE A 192 14.04 -31.61 24.46
N SER A 193 13.35 -32.06 25.52
CA SER A 193 13.69 -32.14 26.94
C SER A 193 14.19 -30.93 27.77
N SER A 194 13.43 -30.67 28.84
CA SER A 194 13.81 -30.06 30.13
C SER A 194 14.99 -30.81 30.82
N PRO A 195 15.73 -30.23 31.81
CA PRO A 195 15.21 -29.46 32.96
C PRO A 195 16.03 -28.23 33.49
N VAL A 196 15.31 -27.38 34.23
CA VAL A 196 15.67 -26.59 35.45
C VAL A 196 17.12 -26.12 35.67
N PHE A 197 17.34 -24.78 35.75
CA PHE A 197 18.04 -24.11 36.88
C PHE A 197 17.82 -22.58 36.86
N GLN A 198 17.64 -21.99 38.04
CA GLN A 198 17.43 -20.56 38.31
C GLN A 198 18.74 -19.76 38.20
N GLN A 199 18.74 -18.54 37.65
CA GLN A 199 19.35 -17.39 38.34
C GLN A 199 18.99 -16.03 37.73
N LYS A 200 18.49 -15.15 38.61
CA LYS A 200 18.52 -13.68 38.46
C LYS A 200 19.93 -13.20 38.15
N GLN A 201 20.07 -12.24 37.23
CA GLN A 201 20.82 -11.01 37.50
C GLN A 201 20.53 -9.96 36.43
N SER A 202 19.97 -8.84 36.90
CA SER A 202 19.95 -7.56 36.21
C SER A 202 21.36 -6.99 36.11
N PHE A 203 21.77 -6.55 34.93
CA PHE A 203 22.81 -5.53 34.78
C PHE A 203 22.33 -4.49 33.78
N PHE A 204 21.94 -3.33 34.28
CA PHE A 204 21.69 -2.14 33.49
C PHE A 204 23.03 -1.63 32.93
N SER A 205 23.05 -1.26 31.65
CA SER A 205 23.97 -0.24 31.15
C SER A 205 23.15 0.87 30.53
N SER A 206 23.30 2.05 31.13
CA SER A 206 22.63 3.30 30.82
C SER A 206 23.17 3.89 29.52
N GLY A 207 22.30 4.07 28.54
CA GLY A 207 22.53 4.85 27.31
C GLY A 207 21.17 5.15 26.68
N PRO A 208 20.94 6.34 26.08
CA PRO A 208 19.61 6.77 25.68
C PRO A 208 19.12 5.92 24.51
N GLN A 209 18.26 4.95 24.84
CA GLN A 209 17.52 4.15 23.89
C GLN A 209 16.50 5.08 23.21
N MET A 210 16.73 5.42 21.94
CA MET A 210 15.65 5.88 21.07
C MET A 210 14.79 4.65 20.75
N ALA A 211 13.93 4.30 21.70
CA ALA A 211 12.94 3.25 21.60
C ALA A 211 11.79 3.75 20.71
N PHE A 212 11.87 3.52 19.41
CA PHE A 212 10.69 3.57 18.55
C PHE A 212 10.18 2.15 18.31
N CYS A 213 9.52 1.59 19.32
CA CYS A 213 8.55 0.51 19.16
C CYS A 213 7.73 0.37 20.43
N ASP A 214 6.72 1.22 20.59
CA ASP A 214 5.56 0.86 21.41
C ASP A 214 4.37 1.64 20.84
N ASP A 215 3.84 1.17 19.70
CA ASP A 215 2.55 1.63 19.21
C ASP A 215 1.50 1.26 20.26
N THR A 216 1.29 2.18 21.20
CA THR A 216 0.32 1.97 22.27
C THR A 216 -1.06 2.01 21.61
N PHE A 217 -1.77 0.88 21.66
CA PHE A 217 -3.12 0.81 21.12
C PHE A 217 -4.02 1.79 21.87
N PRO A 218 -5.01 2.41 21.20
CA PRO A 218 -6.09 3.08 21.92
C PRO A 218 -6.86 2.05 22.78
N ILE A 219 -7.71 2.54 23.67
CA ILE A 219 -8.63 1.68 24.42
C ILE A 219 -9.49 0.89 23.42
N ALA A 220 -9.27 -0.42 23.33
CA ALA A 220 -9.81 -1.30 22.30
C ALA A 220 -11.23 -1.79 22.64
N GLY A 221 -11.54 -1.90 23.92
CA GLY A 221 -12.81 -2.43 24.38
C GLY A 221 -12.94 -2.37 25.89
N VAL A 222 -13.87 -3.16 26.42
CA VAL A 222 -14.22 -3.19 27.84
C VAL A 222 -14.00 -4.59 28.37
N TYR A 223 -13.37 -4.68 29.54
CA TYR A 223 -13.20 -5.92 30.27
C TYR A 223 -14.18 -5.98 31.44
N ASP A 224 -15.09 -6.93 31.41
CA ASP A 224 -16.05 -7.15 32.48
C ASP A 224 -15.40 -7.99 33.58
N THR A 225 -15.11 -7.35 34.71
CA THR A 225 -14.46 -7.99 35.86
C THR A 225 -15.38 -8.93 36.62
N THR A 226 -16.71 -8.86 36.40
CA THR A 226 -17.69 -9.71 37.10
C THR A 226 -17.77 -11.10 36.49
N TYR A 227 -17.70 -11.20 35.17
CA TYR A 227 -17.81 -12.47 34.44
C TYR A 227 -16.52 -12.86 33.69
N ASP A 228 -15.41 -12.14 33.91
CA ASP A 228 -14.12 -12.35 33.24
C ASP A 228 -14.27 -12.43 31.70
N ASN A 229 -15.00 -11.47 31.14
CA ASN A 229 -15.35 -11.44 29.72
C ASN A 229 -14.91 -10.14 29.05
N LYS A 230 -14.54 -10.23 27.77
CA LYS A 230 -14.07 -9.08 26.98
C LYS A 230 -15.13 -8.72 25.95
N TYR A 231 -15.48 -7.44 25.87
CA TYR A 231 -16.50 -6.95 24.97
C TYR A 231 -15.97 -5.81 24.11
N ASN A 232 -16.33 -5.82 22.82
CA ASN A 232 -16.17 -4.63 21.99
C ASN A 232 -17.05 -3.49 22.56
N ILE A 233 -16.77 -2.24 22.18
CA ILE A 233 -17.44 -1.08 22.78
C ILE A 233 -18.96 -1.12 22.59
N LYS A 234 -19.45 -1.54 21.41
CA LYS A 234 -20.89 -1.66 21.14
C LYS A 234 -21.59 -2.72 21.99
N SER A 235 -20.99 -3.90 22.13
CA SER A 235 -21.49 -4.98 22.97
C SER A 235 -21.48 -4.58 24.44
N ALA A 236 -20.43 -3.86 24.88
CA ALA A 236 -20.35 -3.31 26.23
C ALA A 236 -21.45 -2.27 26.48
N LEU A 237 -21.71 -1.38 25.52
CA LEU A 237 -22.81 -0.42 25.57
C LEU A 237 -24.17 -1.13 25.64
N SER A 238 -24.39 -2.16 24.83
CA SER A 238 -25.62 -2.96 24.81
C SER A 238 -25.87 -3.66 26.15
N LYS A 239 -24.80 -4.06 26.84
CA LYS A 239 -24.81 -4.66 28.19
C LYS A 239 -24.82 -3.62 29.31
N LYS A 240 -24.83 -2.33 28.98
CA LYS A 240 -24.77 -1.21 29.94
C LYS A 240 -23.52 -1.24 30.83
N LEU A 241 -22.40 -1.79 30.35
CA LEU A 241 -21.13 -1.76 31.08
C LEU A 241 -20.49 -0.37 31.03
N VAL A 242 -20.76 0.37 29.95
CA VAL A 242 -20.30 1.74 29.72
C VAL A 242 -21.48 2.60 29.30
N ASP A 243 -21.38 3.89 29.59
CA ASP A 243 -22.41 4.85 29.21
C ASP A 243 -22.30 5.26 27.74
N PRO A 244 -23.40 5.73 27.13
CA PRO A 244 -23.40 6.10 25.71
C PRO A 244 -22.38 7.18 25.33
N MET A 245 -22.08 8.13 26.22
CA MET A 245 -21.14 9.22 25.93
C MET A 245 -19.70 8.70 25.97
N THR A 246 -19.33 7.96 27.01
CA THR A 246 -18.00 7.32 27.10
C THR A 246 -17.79 6.35 25.94
N ALA A 247 -18.76 5.46 25.66
CA ALA A 247 -18.68 4.53 24.53
C ALA A 247 -18.42 5.25 23.20
N GLN A 248 -19.12 6.36 22.97
CA GLN A 248 -18.92 7.17 21.78
C GLN A 248 -17.52 7.77 21.70
N LYS A 249 -17.02 8.37 22.79
CA LYS A 249 -15.68 8.97 22.83
C LYS A 249 -14.57 7.94 22.61
N LEU A 250 -14.73 6.73 23.17
CA LEU A 250 -13.82 5.62 22.93
C LEU A 250 -13.82 5.19 21.45
N LEU A 251 -15.00 5.12 20.79
CA LEU A 251 -15.07 4.81 19.35
C LEU A 251 -14.47 5.93 18.49
N GLU A 252 -14.67 7.20 18.85
CA GLU A 252 -14.05 8.35 18.17
C GLU A 252 -12.52 8.29 18.29
N ALA A 253 -11.99 7.96 19.47
CA ALA A 253 -10.56 7.76 19.71
C ALA A 253 -9.96 6.63 18.83
N GLN A 254 -10.68 5.50 18.70
CA GLN A 254 -10.26 4.41 17.80
C GLN A 254 -10.27 4.85 16.33
N ALA A 255 -11.34 5.51 15.88
CA ALA A 255 -11.44 6.01 14.51
C ALA A 255 -10.33 7.01 14.17
N ALA A 256 -9.99 7.90 15.10
CA ALA A 256 -8.94 8.92 14.94
C ALA A 256 -7.50 8.36 14.93
N THR A 257 -7.31 7.09 15.31
CA THR A 257 -5.99 6.44 15.44
C THR A 257 -5.80 5.22 14.54
N GLY A 258 -6.71 4.96 13.61
CA GLY A 258 -6.52 3.91 12.59
C GLY A 258 -7.76 3.10 12.24
N GLY A 259 -8.83 3.21 13.02
CA GLY A 259 -10.09 2.50 12.76
C GLY A 259 -10.62 1.78 13.99
N ILE A 260 -11.86 1.29 13.85
CA ILE A 260 -12.58 0.59 14.93
C ILE A 260 -11.96 -0.78 15.15
N VAL A 261 -11.65 -1.10 16.40
CA VAL A 261 -10.96 -2.34 16.78
C VAL A 261 -11.97 -3.48 16.96
N ASP A 262 -11.69 -4.63 16.36
CA ASP A 262 -12.39 -5.88 16.67
C ASP A 262 -11.53 -6.74 17.60
N LEU A 263 -12.05 -7.08 18.78
CA LEU A 263 -11.30 -7.87 19.77
C LEU A 263 -11.08 -9.32 19.34
N ILE A 264 -11.93 -9.86 18.45
CA ILE A 264 -11.83 -11.26 18.01
C ILE A 264 -10.75 -11.39 16.94
N SER A 265 -10.86 -10.62 15.86
CA SER A 265 -9.85 -10.65 14.78
C SER A 265 -8.58 -9.89 15.12
N ARG A 266 -8.64 -8.97 16.10
CA ARG A 266 -7.56 -8.03 16.47
C ARG A 266 -7.21 -7.03 15.37
N ASP A 267 -8.04 -6.95 14.33
CA ASP A 267 -7.89 -6.00 13.24
C ASP A 267 -8.55 -4.67 13.57
N ARG A 268 -8.14 -3.63 12.82
CA ARG A 268 -8.83 -2.35 12.76
C ARG A 268 -9.58 -2.22 11.45
N TYR A 269 -10.83 -1.79 11.51
CA TYR A 269 -11.67 -1.60 10.36
C TYR A 269 -12.03 -0.12 10.17
N SER A 270 -12.15 0.31 8.91
CA SER A 270 -12.74 1.61 8.61
C SER A 270 -14.18 1.66 9.14
N VAL A 271 -14.69 2.86 9.38
CA VAL A 271 -16.04 3.07 9.95
C VAL A 271 -17.11 2.34 9.13
N HIS A 272 -17.03 2.39 7.79
CA HIS A 272 -17.95 1.63 6.93
C HIS A 272 -17.84 0.12 7.10
N LYS A 273 -16.62 -0.45 7.08
CA LYS A 273 -16.42 -1.90 7.27
C LYS A 273 -16.84 -2.35 8.67
N ALA A 274 -16.63 -1.49 9.68
CA ALA A 274 -17.05 -1.76 11.04
C ALA A 274 -18.58 -1.78 11.18
N LEU A 275 -19.29 -0.95 10.42
CA LEU A 275 -20.75 -0.99 10.33
C LEU A 275 -21.24 -2.30 9.71
N ASP A 276 -20.65 -2.71 8.58
CA ASP A 276 -21.02 -3.95 7.88
C ASP A 276 -20.80 -5.19 8.77
N LYS A 277 -19.75 -5.16 9.60
CA LYS A 277 -19.46 -6.20 10.61
C LYS A 277 -20.30 -6.08 11.89
N GLY A 278 -21.12 -5.04 12.00
CA GLY A 278 -21.96 -4.82 13.18
C GLY A 278 -21.21 -4.38 14.44
N LEU A 279 -19.97 -3.88 14.33
CA LEU A 279 -19.15 -3.40 15.46
C LEU A 279 -19.59 -2.01 15.95
N ILE A 280 -20.31 -1.25 15.13
CA ILE A 280 -20.86 0.07 15.45
C ILE A 280 -22.33 0.16 15.04
N ASP A 281 -23.04 1.15 15.56
CA ASP A 281 -24.43 1.45 15.21
C ASP A 281 -24.55 2.64 14.27
N ASN A 282 -25.63 2.66 13.48
CA ASN A 282 -25.91 3.71 12.50
C ASN A 282 -26.00 5.12 13.12
N THR A 283 -26.32 5.19 14.42
CA THR A 283 -26.40 6.41 15.22
C THR A 283 -25.07 7.16 15.32
N TYR A 284 -23.93 6.46 15.27
CA TYR A 284 -22.61 7.04 15.49
C TYR A 284 -21.83 7.36 14.22
N ILE A 285 -22.28 6.87 13.05
CA ILE A 285 -21.51 6.92 11.78
C ILE A 285 -20.99 8.31 11.45
N GLN A 286 -21.85 9.34 11.47
CA GLN A 286 -21.44 10.68 11.05
C GLN A 286 -20.31 11.24 11.91
N ARG A 287 -20.40 11.03 13.22
CA ARG A 287 -19.36 11.46 14.16
C ARG A 287 -18.07 10.64 14.01
N LEU A 288 -18.19 9.33 13.83
CA LEU A 288 -17.04 8.47 13.61
C LEU A 288 -16.34 8.72 12.28
N LEU A 289 -17.07 9.05 11.21
CA LEU A 289 -16.47 9.47 9.94
C LEU A 289 -15.71 10.79 10.07
N ASN A 290 -16.19 11.72 10.89
CA ASN A 290 -15.46 12.95 11.19
C ASN A 290 -14.18 12.66 11.99
N ALA A 291 -14.25 11.78 12.99
CA ALA A 291 -13.07 11.33 13.72
C ALA A 291 -12.08 10.55 12.81
N GLN A 292 -12.57 9.71 11.89
CA GLN A 292 -11.72 8.97 10.96
C GLN A 292 -10.89 9.89 10.05
N LYS A 293 -11.38 11.09 9.72
CA LYS A 293 -10.60 12.09 8.96
C LYS A 293 -9.34 12.52 9.70
N ALA A 294 -9.31 12.42 11.03
CA ALA A 294 -8.10 12.69 11.81
C ALA A 294 -6.97 11.70 11.50
N PHE A 295 -7.31 10.47 11.09
CA PHE A 295 -6.37 9.44 10.66
C PHE A 295 -6.10 9.50 9.16
N THR A 296 -7.15 9.55 8.34
CA THR A 296 -7.02 9.49 6.87
C THR A 296 -6.63 10.81 6.21
N GLY A 297 -6.68 11.91 6.98
CA GLY A 297 -6.44 13.28 6.57
C GLY A 297 -7.70 14.07 6.25
N ILE A 298 -7.66 15.37 6.56
CA ILE A 298 -8.71 16.35 6.29
C ILE A 298 -8.45 16.98 4.92
N GLU A 299 -9.41 16.90 4.01
CA GLU A 299 -9.26 17.48 2.67
C GLU A 299 -9.29 19.01 2.73
N ASP A 300 -8.25 19.63 2.19
CA ASP A 300 -8.21 21.06 1.94
C ASP A 300 -9.13 21.40 0.74
N PRO A 301 -10.19 22.21 0.93
CA PRO A 301 -11.12 22.53 -0.16
C PRO A 301 -10.45 23.29 -1.30
N VAL A 302 -9.35 24.01 -1.04
CA VAL A 302 -8.62 24.79 -2.03
C VAL A 302 -7.63 23.91 -2.80
N THR A 303 -6.79 23.17 -2.08
CA THR A 303 -5.69 22.42 -2.72
C THR A 303 -6.02 20.97 -3.05
N LYS A 304 -7.16 20.45 -2.55
CA LYS A 304 -7.57 19.03 -2.65
C LYS A 304 -6.59 18.05 -2.01
N ARG A 305 -5.61 18.55 -1.27
CA ARG A 305 -4.64 17.73 -0.53
C ARG A 305 -5.23 17.34 0.81
N ARG A 306 -4.81 16.18 1.31
CA ARG A 306 -5.13 15.73 2.66
C ARG A 306 -4.11 16.32 3.64
N LEU A 307 -4.62 17.04 4.63
CA LEU A 307 -3.87 17.68 5.68
C LEU A 307 -3.95 16.84 6.96
N ALA A 308 -2.88 16.87 7.75
CA ALA A 308 -2.95 16.39 9.12
C ALA A 308 -3.85 17.30 9.97
N VAL A 309 -4.30 16.82 11.12
CA VAL A 309 -5.22 17.57 11.98
C VAL A 309 -4.63 18.90 12.43
N GLY A 310 -3.37 18.93 12.84
CA GLY A 310 -2.69 20.16 13.25
C GLY A 310 -2.53 21.18 12.11
N GLU A 311 -2.26 20.72 10.88
CA GLU A 311 -2.24 21.58 9.69
C GLU A 311 -3.63 22.15 9.38
N ALA A 312 -4.68 21.33 9.53
CA ALA A 312 -6.06 21.74 9.29
C ALA A 312 -6.54 22.79 10.31
N VAL A 313 -6.12 22.70 11.58
CA VAL A 313 -6.37 23.74 12.60
C VAL A 313 -5.69 25.05 12.21
N GLN A 314 -4.42 25.00 11.81
CA GLN A 314 -3.67 26.20 11.40
C GLN A 314 -4.30 26.91 10.18
N LYS A 315 -4.92 26.16 9.27
CA LYS A 315 -5.67 26.71 8.13
C LYS A 315 -7.13 27.08 8.44
N GLY A 316 -7.63 26.80 9.64
CA GLY A 316 -9.01 27.09 10.04
C GLY A 316 -10.07 26.16 9.45
N TRP A 317 -9.69 24.98 8.95
CA TRP A 317 -10.65 23.99 8.43
C TRP A 317 -11.37 23.20 9.54
N ILE A 318 -10.78 23.18 10.73
CA ILE A 318 -11.36 22.61 11.95
C ILE A 318 -11.01 23.53 13.13
N THR A 319 -11.94 23.71 14.06
CA THR A 319 -11.67 24.50 15.27
C THR A 319 -10.74 23.74 16.20
N GLN A 320 -9.94 24.48 16.98
CA GLN A 320 -9.02 23.88 17.95
C GLN A 320 -9.74 22.93 18.91
N ASP A 321 -10.89 23.33 19.46
CA ASP A 321 -11.66 22.52 20.42
C ASP A 321 -12.12 21.17 19.85
N ASN A 322 -12.50 21.14 18.57
CA ASN A 322 -12.93 19.90 17.92
C ASN A 322 -11.74 19.01 17.50
N ALA A 323 -10.58 19.62 17.25
CA ALA A 323 -9.37 18.93 16.83
C ALA A 323 -8.57 18.36 18.02
N PHE A 324 -8.60 19.06 19.16
CA PHE A 324 -7.78 18.76 20.32
C PHE A 324 -7.97 17.32 20.84
N PRO A 325 -9.20 16.78 21.00
CA PRO A 325 -9.38 15.40 21.45
C PRO A 325 -8.71 14.38 20.53
N TYR A 326 -8.74 14.59 19.21
CA TYR A 326 -8.10 13.67 18.26
C TYR A 326 -6.58 13.73 18.36
N LEU A 327 -6.01 14.94 18.45
CA LEU A 327 -4.58 15.15 18.61
C LEU A 327 -4.07 14.60 19.95
N GLN A 328 -4.86 14.75 21.02
CA GLN A 328 -4.58 14.20 22.34
C GLN A 328 -4.49 12.68 22.29
N VAL A 329 -5.48 12.00 21.70
CA VAL A 329 -5.46 10.53 21.59
C VAL A 329 -4.29 10.06 20.72
N GLN A 330 -3.98 10.74 19.61
CA GLN A 330 -2.81 10.44 18.79
C GLN A 330 -1.52 10.56 19.59
N HIS A 331 -1.34 11.66 20.31
CA HIS A 331 -0.19 11.88 21.19
C HIS A 331 -0.04 10.77 22.24
N LEU A 332 -1.11 10.47 22.97
CA LEU A 332 -1.11 9.45 24.03
C LEU A 332 -0.88 8.03 23.51
N THR A 333 -1.15 7.80 22.22
CA THR A 333 -0.95 6.49 21.58
C THR A 333 0.40 6.36 20.86
N GLY A 334 1.28 7.35 20.96
CA GLY A 334 2.67 7.26 20.49
C GLY A 334 3.13 8.41 19.60
N GLY A 335 2.25 9.31 19.16
CA GLY A 335 2.62 10.46 18.33
C GLY A 335 1.53 10.88 17.34
N LEU A 336 1.72 12.06 16.75
CA LEU A 336 0.80 12.65 15.80
C LEU A 336 0.83 11.91 14.46
N ILE A 337 -0.29 11.96 13.74
CA ILE A 337 -0.46 11.23 12.48
C ILE A 337 -0.39 12.21 11.31
N ASP A 338 0.52 11.95 10.38
CA ASP A 338 0.59 12.62 9.08
C ASP A 338 0.06 11.67 7.99
N PRO A 339 -1.06 11.97 7.32
CA PRO A 339 -1.60 11.13 6.25
C PRO A 339 -0.65 10.87 5.07
N LYS A 340 0.41 11.69 4.92
CA LYS A 340 1.39 11.59 3.83
C LYS A 340 2.58 10.69 4.18
N LYS A 341 2.81 10.41 5.46
CA LYS A 341 3.93 9.62 5.97
C LYS A 341 3.40 8.37 6.66
N THR A 342 4.19 7.31 6.62
CA THR A 342 3.91 6.11 7.42
C THR A 342 4.50 6.27 8.82
N GLY A 343 3.77 5.82 9.83
CA GLY A 343 4.21 5.88 11.23
C GLY A 343 3.70 7.11 11.99
N ARG A 344 4.09 7.20 13.26
CA ARG A 344 3.70 8.29 14.17
C ARG A 344 4.85 9.26 14.37
N ILE A 345 4.54 10.55 14.40
CA ILE A 345 5.52 11.63 14.50
C ILE A 345 5.51 12.18 15.93
N PRO A 346 6.66 12.21 16.64
CA PRO A 346 6.72 12.76 17.99
C PRO A 346 6.47 14.28 17.98
N ILE A 347 5.96 14.84 19.08
CA ILE A 347 5.60 16.27 19.16
C ILE A 347 6.78 17.18 18.78
N SER A 348 8.01 16.84 19.23
CA SER A 348 9.20 17.63 18.93
C SER A 348 9.48 17.75 17.43
N GLU A 349 9.32 16.64 16.68
CA GLU A 349 9.48 16.64 15.23
C GLU A 349 8.29 17.32 14.55
N ALA A 350 7.07 17.08 15.04
CA ALA A 350 5.86 17.68 14.49
C ALA A 350 5.89 19.21 14.51
N ILE A 351 6.47 19.83 15.55
CA ILE A 351 6.68 21.28 15.61
C ILE A 351 7.70 21.71 14.54
N GLN A 352 8.84 21.00 14.42
CA GLN A 352 9.90 21.33 13.46
C GLN A 352 9.43 21.23 12.00
N THR A 353 8.58 20.24 11.69
CA THR A 353 8.02 20.05 10.34
C THR A 353 6.77 20.90 10.09
N GLY A 354 6.31 21.70 11.06
CA GLY A 354 5.12 22.54 10.95
C GLY A 354 3.78 21.78 10.93
N LEU A 355 3.77 20.51 11.35
CA LEU A 355 2.56 19.68 11.41
C LEU A 355 1.55 20.20 12.43
N ILE A 356 2.05 20.86 13.48
CA ILE A 356 1.29 21.44 14.58
C ILE A 356 1.93 22.79 14.98
N SER A 357 1.11 23.74 15.43
CA SER A 357 1.62 25.00 15.98
C SER A 357 2.25 24.80 17.36
N SER A 358 3.23 25.64 17.71
CA SER A 358 3.89 25.56 19.02
C SER A 358 2.90 25.70 20.18
N ASP A 359 1.91 26.60 20.06
CA ASP A 359 0.90 26.85 21.10
C ASP A 359 -0.04 25.65 21.32
N LEU A 360 -0.38 24.94 20.24
CA LEU A 360 -1.23 23.75 20.35
C LEU A 360 -0.42 22.56 20.87
N ALA A 361 0.87 22.48 20.52
CA ALA A 361 1.78 21.48 21.07
C ALA A 361 2.01 21.65 22.58
N THR A 362 2.18 22.88 23.08
CA THR A 362 2.28 23.12 24.53
C THR A 362 0.99 22.76 25.25
N LEU A 363 -0.17 23.07 24.67
CA LEU A 363 -1.46 22.66 25.22
C LEU A 363 -1.62 21.13 25.26
N LEU A 364 -1.19 20.42 24.22
CA LEU A 364 -1.24 18.94 24.19
C LEU A 364 -0.35 18.29 25.25
N GLN A 365 0.76 18.94 25.62
CA GLN A 365 1.68 18.46 26.66
C GLN A 365 1.18 18.81 28.07
N ASP A 366 0.30 19.80 28.21
CA ASP A 366 -0.28 20.19 29.48
C ASP A 366 -1.46 19.28 29.86
N GLU A 367 -1.19 18.32 30.74
CA GLU A 367 -2.19 17.37 31.24
C GLU A 367 -3.33 18.04 32.02
N SER A 368 -3.10 19.23 32.59
CA SER A 368 -4.14 19.95 33.33
C SER A 368 -5.23 20.52 32.42
N SER A 369 -4.94 20.65 31.11
CA SER A 369 -5.87 21.13 30.10
C SER A 369 -6.85 20.06 29.60
N TYR A 370 -6.63 18.79 29.95
CA TYR A 370 -7.41 17.68 29.42
C TYR A 370 -8.84 17.67 29.96
N GLU A 371 -9.81 17.62 29.04
CA GLU A 371 -11.21 17.54 29.40
C GLU A 371 -11.56 16.19 30.03
N LYS A 372 -12.31 16.24 31.14
CA LYS A 372 -12.87 15.06 31.82
C LYS A 372 -14.21 14.68 31.21
N ASP A 373 -14.17 14.15 29.99
CA ASP A 373 -15.33 13.84 29.15
C ASP A 373 -15.76 12.37 29.16
N LEU A 374 -15.01 11.51 29.87
CA LEU A 374 -15.35 10.11 30.11
C LEU A 374 -15.86 9.91 31.54
N VAL A 375 -16.59 8.82 31.75
CA VAL A 375 -17.01 8.35 33.07
C VAL A 375 -16.36 7.00 33.34
N ASP A 376 -15.66 6.87 34.46
CA ASP A 376 -15.07 5.61 34.87
C ASP A 376 -16.19 4.57 35.12
N PRO A 377 -16.19 3.41 34.45
CA PRO A 377 -17.23 2.41 34.62
C PRO A 377 -17.32 1.81 36.02
N ILE A 378 -16.25 1.89 36.82
CA ILE A 378 -16.16 1.37 38.18
C ILE A 378 -16.46 2.48 39.18
N THR A 379 -15.69 3.58 39.17
CA THR A 379 -15.82 4.64 40.19
C THR A 379 -16.98 5.60 39.94
N LYS A 380 -17.48 5.66 38.69
CA LYS A 380 -18.50 6.61 38.21
C LYS A 380 -18.07 8.09 38.25
N GLU A 381 -16.80 8.34 38.47
CA GLU A 381 -16.23 9.68 38.44
C GLU A 381 -15.93 10.10 37.00
N LYS A 382 -15.95 11.41 36.76
CA LYS A 382 -15.52 11.96 35.47
C LYS A 382 -13.99 11.93 35.38
N ILE A 383 -13.48 11.30 34.34
CA ILE A 383 -12.05 11.13 34.09
C ILE A 383 -11.72 11.58 32.67
N HIS A 384 -10.45 11.91 32.43
CA HIS A 384 -9.98 12.22 31.08
C HIS A 384 -9.39 10.97 30.41
N TYR A 385 -9.15 11.02 29.08
CA TYR A 385 -8.76 9.83 28.32
C TYR A 385 -7.44 9.19 28.80
N LYS A 386 -6.45 9.99 29.23
CA LYS A 386 -5.18 9.47 29.78
C LYS A 386 -5.37 8.71 31.09
N GLU A 387 -6.17 9.22 32.02
CA GLU A 387 -6.60 8.50 33.24
C GLU A 387 -7.28 7.17 32.87
N ALA A 388 -8.20 7.18 31.90
CA ALA A 388 -8.87 5.97 31.44
C ALA A 388 -7.88 4.93 30.88
N MET A 389 -6.87 5.35 30.10
CA MET A 389 -5.80 4.47 29.61
C MET A 389 -4.97 3.88 30.77
N ALA A 390 -4.70 4.65 31.82
CA ALA A 390 -3.97 4.18 32.99
C ALA A 390 -4.77 3.14 33.80
N HIS A 391 -6.10 3.25 33.82
CA HIS A 391 -6.99 2.28 34.45
C HIS A 391 -7.20 1.00 33.60
N CYS A 392 -6.82 1.02 32.31
CA CYS A 392 -7.00 -0.12 31.43
C CYS A 392 -6.08 -1.29 31.79
N GLN A 393 -6.60 -2.50 31.61
CA GLN A 393 -5.81 -3.72 31.65
C GLN A 393 -5.36 -4.10 30.23
N LYS A 394 -4.07 -4.41 30.05
CA LYS A 394 -3.58 -5.01 28.81
C LYS A 394 -3.98 -6.47 28.76
N ASP A 395 -4.65 -6.87 27.69
CA ASP A 395 -4.93 -8.28 27.44
C ASP A 395 -3.61 -9.04 27.17
N PRO A 396 -3.24 -10.06 27.97
CA PRO A 396 -1.99 -10.80 27.79
C PRO A 396 -1.83 -11.45 26.42
N LEU A 397 -2.94 -11.82 25.77
CA LEU A 397 -2.90 -12.54 24.48
C LEU A 397 -2.87 -11.62 23.27
N SER A 398 -3.46 -10.43 23.36
CA SER A 398 -3.62 -9.51 22.22
C SER A 398 -2.84 -8.21 22.38
N GLY A 399 -2.37 -7.88 23.58
CA GLY A 399 -1.72 -6.60 23.90
C GLY A 399 -2.67 -5.39 23.90
N LEU A 400 -3.96 -5.61 23.63
CA LEU A 400 -4.96 -4.54 23.53
C LEU A 400 -5.34 -4.00 24.92
N LEU A 401 -5.54 -2.68 25.01
CA LEU A 401 -6.03 -2.02 26.22
C LEU A 401 -7.53 -2.21 26.39
N LEU A 402 -7.96 -2.73 27.53
CA LEU A 402 -9.36 -2.94 27.86
C LEU A 402 -9.72 -2.16 29.13
N LEU A 403 -10.75 -1.33 29.06
CA LEU A 403 -11.25 -0.56 30.20
C LEU A 403 -12.05 -1.48 31.13
N PRO A 404 -11.67 -1.63 32.41
CA PRO A 404 -12.40 -2.52 33.30
C PRO A 404 -13.78 -1.92 33.67
N ALA A 405 -14.80 -2.77 33.73
CA ALA A 405 -16.15 -2.41 34.09
C ALA A 405 -16.83 -3.51 34.92
N THR A 406 -17.84 -3.13 35.70
CA THR A 406 -18.63 -4.05 36.52
C THR A 406 -20.09 -4.05 36.07
N SER A 407 -20.68 -5.24 35.90
CA SER A 407 -22.08 -5.40 35.49
C SER A 407 -23.09 -4.83 36.51
N GLU A 408 -22.73 -4.75 37.79
CA GLU A 408 -23.61 -4.28 38.87
C GLU A 408 -23.67 -2.74 38.98
N GLY A 409 -22.64 -2.02 38.50
CA GLY A 409 -22.49 -0.60 38.75
C GLY A 409 -23.41 0.32 37.94
N TYR A 410 -23.95 -0.12 36.81
CA TYR A 410 -24.74 0.74 35.91
C TYR A 410 -26.26 0.62 36.08
N GLN A 411 -26.75 -0.41 36.79
CA GLN A 411 -28.19 -0.60 37.00
C GLN A 411 -28.78 0.35 38.06
N SER A 412 -27.95 0.86 38.99
CA SER A 412 -28.43 1.61 40.15
C SER A 412 -28.79 3.08 39.89
N ALA A 413 -28.36 3.67 38.76
CA ALA A 413 -28.58 5.11 38.52
C ALA A 413 -29.94 5.44 37.86
N ILE A 414 -30.63 4.47 37.25
CA ILE A 414 -31.90 4.73 36.54
C ILE A 414 -33.12 4.64 37.49
N HIS A 415 -32.99 4.00 38.65
CA HIS A 415 -34.11 3.78 39.57
C HIS A 415 -34.23 4.78 40.74
N SER A 416 -33.31 5.74 40.90
CA SER A 416 -33.34 6.67 42.06
C SER A 416 -34.06 8.00 41.81
N ALA A 417 -34.75 8.20 40.69
CA ALA A 417 -35.61 9.37 40.46
C ALA A 417 -37.06 9.08 40.89
N VAL A 418 -37.27 8.79 42.19
CA VAL A 418 -38.61 8.84 42.79
C VAL A 418 -38.90 10.30 43.15
N LEU A 419 -39.79 10.93 42.37
CA LEU A 419 -40.37 12.24 42.67
C LEU A 419 -40.95 12.26 44.10
N PRO A 420 -40.68 13.29 44.92
CA PRO A 420 -41.39 13.45 46.18
C PRO A 420 -42.85 13.81 45.87
N ARG A 421 -43.76 12.90 46.25
CA ARG A 421 -45.19 13.17 46.33
C ARG A 421 -45.42 14.33 47.30
N PHE A 422 -45.78 15.50 46.78
CA PHE A 422 -46.42 16.53 47.59
C PHE A 422 -47.81 16.02 48.01
N ARG A 423 -48.04 15.90 49.32
CA ARG A 423 -49.36 15.70 49.92
C ARG A 423 -50.13 17.01 49.89
N HIS A 424 -51.45 16.88 49.72
CA HIS A 424 -52.48 17.90 49.68
C HIS A 424 -52.42 18.95 50.79
#